data_AF-A0A2H9U7V0-F1
#
_entry.id   AF-A0A2H9U7V0-F1
#
_cell.length_a   1.000
_cell.length_b   1.000
_cell.length_c   1.000
_cell.angle_alpha   90.00
_cell.angle_beta   90.00
_cell.angle_gamma   90.00
#
_symmetry.space_group_name_H-M   'P 1'
#
loop_
_entity.id
_entity.type
_entity.pdbx_description
1 polymer ?
#
loop_
_entity_poly.entity_id
_entity_poly.type
_entity_poly.pdbx_seq_one_letter_code
_entity_poly.pdbx_strand_id
1 'polypeptide(L)'
;MASITVHCPRCNSDHVYRHRKTPVGHVRYRCPVCVHVFQLTYTYEARKDKIVDMAFNGSGVRDTACVLKIGFITSDDWGSYAREVPSKMHLTGKIFTQRIERNNLTLSTRIKRLARKTICFSRSIELHEKVIGAFIERHYFN
;
A
#
# COMPACT_ATOMS: atom_id res chain seq x y z
N MET A 1 -29.83 -26.09 5.78
CA MET A 1 -29.41 -24.83 5.13
C MET A 1 -28.52 -24.09 6.13
N ALA A 2 -27.22 -23.94 5.87
CA ALA A 2 -26.31 -23.27 6.81
C ALA A 2 -26.51 -21.74 6.71
N SER A 3 -27.14 -21.14 7.71
CA SER A 3 -27.22 -19.69 7.84
C SER A 3 -25.90 -19.18 8.43
N ILE A 4 -25.08 -18.54 7.62
CA ILE A 4 -23.87 -17.86 8.10
C ILE A 4 -24.31 -16.60 8.84
N THR A 5 -24.08 -16.53 10.15
CA THR A 5 -24.27 -15.30 10.93
C THR A 5 -23.15 -14.33 10.59
N VAL A 6 -23.53 -13.13 10.13
CA VAL A 6 -22.57 -12.11 9.68
C VAL A 6 -22.46 -11.04 10.76
N HIS A 7 -21.31 -11.00 11.42
CA HIS A 7 -21.02 -10.01 12.44
C HIS A 7 -20.29 -8.79 11.86
N CYS A 8 -20.55 -7.60 12.41
CA CYS A 8 -19.85 -6.39 12.01
C CYS A 8 -18.41 -6.39 12.54
N PRO A 9 -17.37 -6.21 11.69
CA PRO A 9 -15.97 -6.20 12.13
C PRO A 9 -15.62 -5.08 13.12
N ARG A 10 -16.41 -4.01 13.16
CA ARG A 10 -16.12 -2.81 13.95
C ARG A 10 -16.74 -2.83 15.35
N CYS A 11 -17.93 -3.42 15.48
CA CYS A 11 -18.71 -3.39 16.73
C CYS A 11 -19.24 -4.76 17.16
N ASN A 12 -18.89 -5.81 16.42
CA ASN A 12 -19.33 -7.19 16.64
C ASN A 12 -20.86 -7.39 16.69
N SER A 13 -21.65 -6.45 16.18
CA SER A 13 -23.11 -6.59 16.14
C SER A 13 -23.55 -7.60 15.09
N ASP A 14 -24.55 -8.41 15.44
CA ASP A 14 -25.19 -9.43 14.60
C ASP A 14 -26.23 -8.83 13.64
N HIS A 15 -26.63 -7.58 13.90
CA HIS A 15 -27.58 -6.86 13.07
C HIS A 15 -26.85 -6.26 11.88
N VAL A 16 -26.68 -7.05 10.82
CA VAL A 16 -26.06 -6.60 9.57
C VAL A 16 -26.97 -6.93 8.39
N TYR A 17 -27.18 -5.96 7.49
CA TYR A 17 -27.98 -6.16 6.28
C TYR A 17 -27.17 -5.97 5.00
N ARG A 18 -27.64 -6.57 3.90
CA ARG A 18 -27.02 -6.44 2.58
C ARG A 18 -27.21 -5.03 2.04
N HIS A 19 -26.11 -4.34 1.76
CA HIS A 19 -26.05 -2.96 1.30
C HIS A 19 -25.42 -2.86 -0.08
N ARG A 20 -26.24 -2.97 -1.12
CA ARG A 20 -25.83 -2.86 -2.54
C ARG A 20 -24.72 -3.84 -2.95
N LYS A 21 -24.39 -3.86 -4.24
CA LYS A 21 -23.24 -4.59 -4.80
C LYS A 21 -22.22 -3.59 -5.33
N THR A 22 -20.94 -3.98 -5.38
CA THR A 22 -19.94 -3.24 -6.16
C THR A 22 -20.20 -3.39 -7.66
N PRO A 23 -19.58 -2.54 -8.51
CA PRO A 23 -19.56 -2.76 -9.96
C PRO A 23 -19.04 -4.15 -10.36
N VAL A 24 -18.16 -4.74 -9.55
CA VAL A 24 -17.59 -6.09 -9.72
C VAL A 24 -18.54 -7.20 -9.23
N GLY A 25 -19.68 -6.85 -8.62
CA GLY A 25 -20.71 -7.81 -8.19
C GLY A 25 -20.58 -8.31 -6.74
N HIS A 26 -19.53 -7.92 -6.00
CA HIS A 26 -19.37 -8.30 -4.60
C HIS A 26 -20.44 -7.65 -3.71
N VAL A 27 -21.03 -8.46 -2.81
CA VAL A 27 -22.03 -8.01 -1.85
C VAL A 27 -21.34 -7.17 -0.76
N ARG A 28 -21.86 -5.96 -0.54
CA ARG A 28 -21.49 -5.13 0.59
C ARG A 28 -22.53 -5.29 1.69
N TYR A 29 -22.10 -5.14 2.93
CA TYR A 29 -22.92 -5.22 4.14
C TYR A 29 -22.81 -3.91 4.89
N ARG A 30 -23.91 -3.45 5.51
CA ARG A 30 -23.91 -2.26 6.36
C ARG A 30 -24.41 -2.60 7.75
N CYS A 31 -23.67 -2.16 8.75
CA CYS A 31 -24.11 -2.19 10.13
C CYS A 31 -24.97 -0.94 10.41
N PRO A 32 -26.18 -1.07 10.99
CA PRO A 32 -27.01 0.05 11.38
C PRO A 32 -26.46 0.75 12.64
N VAL A 33 -25.79 0.01 13.54
CA VAL A 33 -25.27 0.54 14.81
C VAL A 33 -24.09 1.50 14.58
N CYS A 34 -23.06 1.05 13.87
CA CYS A 34 -21.84 1.84 13.67
C CYS A 34 -21.70 2.41 12.25
N VAL A 35 -22.74 2.28 11.42
CA VAL A 35 -22.84 2.77 10.04
C VAL A 35 -21.76 2.22 9.09
N HIS A 36 -20.96 1.26 9.56
CA HIS A 36 -19.81 0.75 8.84
C HIS A 36 -20.25 -0.15 7.68
N VAL A 37 -19.68 0.09 6.50
CA VAL A 37 -19.92 -0.70 5.30
C VAL A 37 -18.70 -1.57 5.03
N PHE A 38 -18.88 -2.88 4.92
CA PHE A 38 -17.80 -3.86 4.75
C PHE A 38 -18.18 -4.98 3.77
N GLN A 39 -17.21 -5.81 3.39
CA GLN A 39 -17.39 -7.00 2.53
C GLN A 39 -16.87 -8.22 3.29
N LEU A 40 -17.54 -9.38 3.17
CA LEU A 40 -17.08 -10.62 3.82
C LEU A 40 -15.87 -11.22 3.11
N THR A 41 -15.90 -11.19 1.79
CA THR A 41 -14.81 -11.64 0.93
C THR A 41 -14.20 -10.41 0.26
N TYR A 42 -13.48 -9.61 1.04
CA TYR A 42 -12.70 -8.50 0.47
C TYR A 42 -11.47 -9.10 -0.23
N THR A 43 -11.59 -9.39 -1.51
CA THR A 43 -10.47 -9.83 -2.35
C THR A 43 -9.68 -8.61 -2.81
N TYR A 44 -8.89 -8.01 -1.93
CA TYR A 44 -7.80 -7.17 -2.38
C TYR A 44 -6.68 -8.11 -2.83
N GLU A 45 -6.42 -8.15 -4.15
CA GLU A 45 -5.41 -9.05 -4.72
C GLU A 45 -3.99 -8.79 -4.17
N ALA A 46 -3.76 -7.63 -3.53
CA ALA A 46 -2.61 -7.42 -2.66
C ALA A 46 -2.86 -8.07 -1.28
N ARG A 47 -2.79 -9.40 -1.23
CA ARG A 47 -2.77 -10.13 0.05
C ARG A 47 -1.47 -9.74 0.76
N LYS A 48 -1.56 -8.94 1.84
CA LYS A 48 -0.39 -8.47 2.62
C LYS A 48 0.56 -9.63 2.92
N ASP A 49 0.03 -10.80 3.25
CA ASP A 49 0.78 -12.03 3.52
C ASP A 49 1.72 -12.43 2.36
N LYS A 50 1.22 -12.42 1.11
CA LYS A 50 2.04 -12.77 -0.06
C LYS A 50 3.15 -11.75 -0.31
N ILE A 51 2.89 -10.46 -0.09
CA ILE A 51 3.90 -9.41 -0.26
C ILE A 51 5.00 -9.55 0.78
N VAL A 52 4.63 -9.88 2.03
CA VAL A 52 5.57 -10.12 3.13
C VAL A 52 6.45 -11.33 2.82
N ASP A 53 5.86 -12.45 2.40
CA ASP A 53 6.62 -13.65 2.02
C ASP A 53 7.56 -13.38 0.84
N MET A 54 7.10 -12.65 -0.18
CA MET A 54 7.94 -12.27 -1.32
C MET A 54 9.10 -11.36 -0.91
N ALA A 55 8.87 -10.40 -0.01
CA ALA A 55 9.91 -9.53 0.53
C ALA A 55 10.95 -10.32 1.34
N PHE A 56 10.53 -11.29 2.16
CA PHE A 56 11.45 -12.17 2.90
C PHE A 56 12.30 -13.05 1.97
N ASN A 57 11.76 -13.44 0.81
CA ASN A 57 12.47 -14.18 -0.22
C ASN A 57 13.34 -13.29 -1.14
N GLY A 58 13.51 -12.00 -0.79
CA GLY A 58 14.37 -11.07 -1.53
C GLY A 58 13.76 -10.54 -2.84
N SER A 59 12.45 -10.72 -3.06
CA SER A 59 11.78 -10.16 -4.24
C SER A 59 11.75 -8.64 -4.17
N GLY A 60 12.16 -7.97 -5.25
CA GLY A 60 12.06 -6.52 -5.32
C GLY A 60 10.62 -6.03 -5.40
N VAL A 61 10.41 -4.73 -5.17
CA VAL A 61 9.09 -4.08 -5.31
C VAL A 61 8.54 -4.26 -6.74
N ARG A 62 9.43 -4.29 -7.74
CA ARG A 62 9.08 -4.51 -9.15
C ARG A 62 8.64 -5.96 -9.40
N ASP A 63 9.41 -6.94 -8.94
CA ASP A 63 9.07 -8.36 -9.09
C ASP A 63 7.73 -8.67 -8.41
N THR A 64 7.55 -8.15 -7.21
CA THR A 64 6.31 -8.30 -6.43
C THR A 64 5.12 -7.70 -7.17
N ALA A 65 5.29 -6.50 -7.76
CA ALA A 65 4.25 -5.89 -8.57
C ALA A 65 3.96 -6.70 -9.84
N CYS A 66 4.98 -7.21 -10.53
CA CYS A 66 4.84 -8.04 -11.74
C CYS A 66 4.08 -9.36 -11.47
N VAL A 67 4.46 -10.07 -10.40
CA VAL A 67 3.87 -11.36 -10.02
C VAL A 67 2.42 -11.18 -9.57
N LEU A 68 2.16 -10.17 -8.75
CA LEU A 68 0.82 -9.91 -8.22
C LEU A 68 -0.04 -9.06 -9.16
N LYS A 69 0.52 -8.60 -10.29
CA LYS A 69 -0.15 -7.73 -11.29
C LYS A 69 -0.76 -6.48 -10.65
N ILE A 70 -0.07 -5.91 -9.66
CA ILE A 70 -0.54 -4.73 -8.92
C ILE A 70 -0.11 -3.47 -9.66
N GLY A 71 -1.06 -2.83 -10.34
CA GLY A 71 -0.86 -1.51 -10.96
C GLY A 71 0.06 -1.51 -12.18
N PHE A 72 0.48 -0.31 -12.60
CA PHE A 72 1.42 -0.11 -13.71
C PHE A 72 2.81 0.23 -13.18
N ILE A 73 3.86 -0.29 -13.83
CA ILE A 73 5.25 0.05 -13.53
C ILE A 73 5.69 1.15 -14.49
N THR A 74 6.07 2.30 -13.93
CA THR A 74 6.58 3.42 -14.70
C THR A 74 8.11 3.45 -14.64
N SER A 75 8.80 3.44 -15.79
CA SER A 75 10.26 3.58 -15.83
C SER A 75 10.75 4.40 -17.02
N ASP A 76 12.06 4.66 -17.04
CA ASP A 76 12.80 5.48 -18.01
C ASP A 76 13.21 4.73 -19.28
N ASP A 77 12.52 3.63 -19.60
CA ASP A 77 12.76 2.79 -20.79
C ASP A 77 14.17 2.19 -20.88
N TRP A 78 14.85 2.05 -19.73
CA TRP A 78 16.15 1.38 -19.69
C TRP A 78 16.03 -0.11 -20.08
N GLY A 79 16.89 -0.57 -20.99
CA GLY A 79 16.76 -1.89 -21.64
C GLY A 79 16.80 -3.10 -20.72
N SER A 80 17.31 -2.98 -19.48
CA SER A 80 17.22 -4.05 -18.48
C SER A 80 15.78 -4.37 -18.06
N TYR A 81 14.87 -3.39 -18.10
CA TYR A 81 13.47 -3.58 -17.71
C TYR A 81 12.68 -4.45 -18.69
N ALA A 82 13.09 -4.51 -19.95
CA ALA A 82 12.45 -5.38 -20.94
C ALA A 82 12.52 -6.87 -20.55
N ARG A 83 13.46 -7.25 -19.68
CA ARG A 83 13.60 -8.63 -19.18
C ARG A 83 12.72 -8.93 -17.96
N GLU A 84 12.44 -7.92 -17.13
CA GLU A 84 11.78 -8.08 -15.83
C GLU A 84 10.30 -7.64 -15.85
N VAL A 85 9.94 -6.72 -16.75
CA VAL A 85 8.63 -6.07 -16.77
C VAL A 85 7.90 -6.41 -18.08
N PRO A 86 6.74 -7.09 -18.01
CA PRO A 86 5.92 -7.34 -19.20
C PRO A 86 5.43 -6.03 -19.83
N SER A 87 5.50 -5.91 -21.17
CA SER A 87 5.14 -4.68 -21.91
C SER A 87 3.71 -4.20 -21.65
N LYS A 88 2.78 -5.11 -21.32
CA LYS A 88 1.38 -4.75 -20.99
C LYS A 88 1.25 -3.94 -19.70
N MET A 89 2.20 -4.05 -18.78
CA MET A 89 2.19 -3.41 -17.47
C MET A 89 3.20 -2.26 -17.38
N HIS A 90 4.03 -2.09 -18.40
CA HIS A 90 5.12 -1.13 -18.47
C HIS A 90 4.64 0.18 -19.11
N LEU A 91 4.73 1.28 -18.36
CA LEU A 91 4.49 2.63 -18.85
C LEU A 91 5.82 3.36 -18.94
N THR A 92 6.22 3.73 -20.15
CA THR A 92 7.44 4.50 -20.39
C THR A 92 7.11 5.97 -20.66
N GLY A 93 7.85 6.88 -20.04
CA GLY A 93 7.70 8.31 -20.30
C GLY A 93 8.15 9.21 -19.16
N LYS A 94 8.78 10.34 -19.52
CA LYS A 94 9.29 11.34 -18.57
C LYS A 94 8.22 11.93 -17.65
N ILE A 95 6.97 12.00 -18.11
CA ILE A 95 5.84 12.51 -17.31
C ILE A 95 5.63 11.64 -16.07
N PHE A 96 5.81 10.32 -16.20
CA PHE A 96 5.59 9.37 -15.12
C PHE A 96 6.80 9.26 -14.17
N THR A 97 8.02 9.43 -14.67
CA THR A 97 9.24 9.38 -13.84
C THR A 97 9.49 10.69 -13.08
N GLN A 98 9.12 11.84 -13.65
CA GLN A 98 9.34 13.15 -13.04
C GLN A 98 8.66 13.30 -11.67
N ARG A 99 7.50 12.64 -11.48
CA ARG A 99 6.81 12.62 -10.18
C ARG A 99 7.60 11.84 -9.14
N ILE A 100 8.19 10.71 -9.52
CA ILE A 100 9.03 9.88 -8.64
C ILE A 100 10.31 10.65 -8.27
N GLU A 101 10.96 11.26 -9.27
CA GLU A 101 12.15 12.09 -9.07
C GLU A 101 11.86 13.27 -8.12
N ARG A 102 10.75 13.99 -8.31
CA ARG A 102 10.34 15.07 -7.40
C ARG A 102 10.04 14.56 -5.99
N ASN A 103 9.40 13.41 -5.86
CA ASN A 103 9.11 12.80 -4.55
C ASN A 103 10.40 12.43 -3.81
N ASN A 104 11.37 11.82 -4.51
CA ASN A 104 12.67 11.46 -3.95
C ASN A 104 13.50 12.70 -3.57
N LEU A 105 13.45 13.75 -4.38
CA LEU A 105 14.08 15.04 -4.06
C LEU A 105 13.44 15.67 -2.81
N THR A 106 12.11 15.64 -2.73
CA THR A 106 11.37 16.15 -1.58
C THR A 106 11.69 15.35 -0.31
N LEU A 107 11.78 14.02 -0.41
CA LEU A 107 12.17 13.15 0.69
C LEU A 107 13.60 13.45 1.16
N SER A 108 14.56 13.53 0.24
CA SER A 108 15.96 13.84 0.58
C SER A 108 16.11 15.22 1.23
N THR A 109 15.43 16.24 0.71
CA THR A 109 15.46 17.59 1.30
C THR A 109 14.81 17.62 2.69
N ARG A 110 13.71 16.89 2.87
CA ARG A 110 13.04 16.71 4.16
C ARG A 110 13.92 16.01 5.19
N ILE A 111 14.58 14.90 4.83
CA ILE A 111 15.52 14.20 5.70
C ILE A 111 16.69 15.11 6.09
N LYS A 112 17.27 15.85 5.13
CA LYS A 112 18.33 16.83 5.42
C LYS A 112 17.87 17.91 6.40
N ARG A 113 16.62 18.39 6.27
CA ARG A 113 16.03 19.36 7.22
C ARG A 113 15.77 18.73 8.58
N LEU A 114 15.30 17.49 8.63
CA LEU A 114 15.09 16.74 9.87
C LEU A 114 16.42 16.61 10.63
N ALA A 115 17.49 16.15 9.97
CA ALA A 115 18.82 16.03 10.56
C ALA A 115 19.36 17.36 11.10
N ARG A 116 19.14 18.48 10.37
CA ARG A 116 19.51 19.82 10.86
C ARG A 116 18.65 20.31 12.03
N LYS A 117 17.36 20.01 12.03
CA LYS A 117 16.42 20.47 13.08
C LYS A 117 16.63 19.73 14.39
N THR A 118 16.91 18.43 14.33
CA THR A 118 17.08 17.64 15.54
C THR A 118 18.46 17.88 16.16
N ILE A 119 19.52 18.12 15.37
CA ILE A 119 20.93 18.17 15.85
C ILE A 119 21.32 16.87 16.62
N CYS A 120 20.43 15.87 16.66
CA CYS A 120 20.53 14.70 17.52
C CYS A 120 21.31 13.61 16.78
N PHE A 121 22.59 13.48 17.10
CA PHE A 121 23.42 12.31 16.76
C PHE A 121 23.34 11.25 17.86
N SER A 122 22.13 10.88 18.28
CA SER A 122 21.92 9.75 19.18
C SER A 122 22.65 8.51 18.65
N ARG A 123 23.37 7.77 19.50
CA ARG A 123 23.97 6.49 19.11
C ARG A 123 22.95 5.34 19.08
N SER A 124 21.76 5.53 19.64
CA SER A 124 20.70 4.52 19.62
C SER A 124 19.98 4.51 18.27
N ILE A 125 20.09 3.37 17.57
CA ILE A 125 19.41 3.08 16.31
C ILE A 125 17.89 3.07 16.50
N GLU A 126 17.39 2.54 17.61
CA GLU A 126 15.95 2.46 17.90
C GLU A 126 15.28 3.84 17.93
N LEU A 127 15.97 4.86 18.43
CA LEU A 127 15.46 6.24 18.43
C LEU A 127 15.41 6.81 17.02
N HIS A 128 16.41 6.52 16.19
CA HIS A 128 16.41 6.94 14.78
C HIS A 128 15.27 6.29 14.00
N GLU A 129 15.05 4.99 14.19
CA GLU A 129 13.95 4.27 13.54
C GLU A 129 12.59 4.84 13.93
N LYS A 130 12.35 5.11 15.21
CA LYS A 130 11.09 5.71 15.69
C LYS A 130 10.87 7.13 15.15
N VAL A 131 11.91 7.97 15.15
CA VAL A 131 11.82 9.36 14.66
C VAL A 131 11.60 9.39 13.14
N ILE A 132 12.31 8.56 12.38
CA ILE A 132 12.14 8.45 10.93
C ILE A 132 10.77 7.85 10.61
N GLY A 133 10.32 6.83 11.35
CA GLY A 133 9.00 6.23 11.20
C GLY A 133 7.87 7.25 11.40
N ALA A 134 7.90 7.98 12.51
CA ALA A 134 6.92 9.05 12.79
C ALA A 134 6.97 10.18 11.75
N PHE A 135 8.16 10.51 11.24
CA PHE A 135 8.34 11.48 10.17
C PHE A 135 7.67 11.04 8.87
N ILE A 136 7.88 9.79 8.47
CA ILE A 136 7.29 9.21 7.26
C ILE A 136 5.76 9.16 7.39
N GLU A 137 5.25 8.66 8.52
CA GLU A 137 3.81 8.58 8.79
C GLU A 137 3.13 9.95 8.66
N ARG A 138 3.70 10.98 9.29
CA ARG A 138 3.18 12.35 9.26
C ARG A 138 3.16 13.00 7.87
N HIS A 139 4.11 12.66 7.00
CA HIS A 139 4.34 13.38 5.74
C HIS A 139 3.93 12.63 4.47
N TYR A 140 3.66 11.32 4.56
CA TYR A 140 3.33 10.47 3.41
C TYR A 140 2.05 9.65 3.58
N PHE A 141 1.59 9.39 4.81
CA PHE A 141 0.44 8.52 5.07
C PHE A 141 -0.75 9.20 5.77
N ASN A 142 -0.55 10.43 6.27
CA ASN A 142 -1.58 11.28 6.88
C ASN A 142 -2.15 12.28 5.88
#